data_AF-A0A968A4D3-F1
#
_entry.id   AF-A0A968A4D3-F1
#
_cell.length_a   1.000
_cell.length_b   1.000
_cell.length_c   1.000
_cell.angle_alpha   90.00
_cell.angle_beta   90.00
_cell.angle_gamma   90.00
#
_symmetry.space_group_name_H-M   'P 1'
#
loop_
_entity.id
_entity.type
_entity.pdbx_description
1 polymer ?
#
loop_
_entity_poly.entity_id
_entity_poly.type
_entity_poly.pdbx_seq_one_letter_code
_entity_poly.pdbx_strand_id
1 'polypeptide(L)'
;AVLRSTQDAVMLVNVQGRVLMSNPAVREMFGISETEIIGRTLQNTVANRDLIRLFASGEPGIVEVQLADGRTTQANLVRVDTSFGEQVGWAAVFRDITVLKELEQMKNDFVNTVSHDLKNPISSILLAAGLLKRLGPLAAEQERMQERIVDTANYMNELVSDLLDLGRITTGLDMARAEVNMIKLVEEVVEALIDQIEDKNQQLVLNLPDSALIIGDYARLKQVLLNLVGNASKYTPENGNITVSITIVEPHALPE
;
A
#
# COMPACT_ATOMS: atom_id res chain seq x y z
N ALA A 1 -13.08 18.20 -31.87
CA ALA A 1 -14.16 17.83 -30.92
C ALA A 1 -13.73 16.75 -29.92
N VAL A 2 -12.88 15.78 -30.29
CA VAL A 2 -12.50 14.63 -29.42
C VAL A 2 -11.52 14.95 -28.28
N LEU A 3 -10.80 16.08 -28.31
CA LEU A 3 -9.77 16.44 -27.31
C LEU A 3 -10.26 17.32 -26.14
N ARG A 4 -11.57 17.59 -26.06
CA ARG A 4 -12.17 18.47 -25.02
C ARG A 4 -12.75 17.71 -23.81
N SER A 5 -12.67 16.38 -23.77
CA SER A 5 -13.29 15.55 -22.71
C SER A 5 -12.37 14.49 -22.10
N THR A 6 -11.07 14.58 -22.28
CA THR A 6 -10.11 13.68 -21.62
C THR A 6 -9.65 14.27 -20.29
N GLN A 7 -9.58 13.44 -19.24
CA GLN A 7 -8.88 13.77 -17.99
C GLN A 7 -7.39 14.06 -18.22
N ASP A 8 -6.82 13.50 -19.30
CA ASP A 8 -5.45 13.76 -19.73
C ASP A 8 -5.31 15.20 -20.27
N ALA A 9 -4.29 15.90 -19.77
CA ALA A 9 -3.91 17.22 -20.24
C ALA A 9 -3.18 17.12 -21.58
N VAL A 10 -3.49 18.00 -22.52
CA VAL A 10 -2.92 17.97 -23.88
C VAL A 10 -2.40 19.34 -24.24
N MET A 11 -1.16 19.40 -24.71
CA MET A 11 -0.52 20.63 -25.17
C MET A 11 0.20 20.39 -26.49
N LEU A 12 0.02 21.31 -27.45
CA LEU A 12 0.71 21.31 -28.73
C LEU A 12 1.60 22.55 -28.83
N VAL A 13 2.87 22.37 -29.14
CA VAL A 13 3.81 23.44 -29.45
C VAL A 13 4.29 23.32 -30.90
N ASN A 14 4.53 24.44 -31.56
CA ASN A 14 5.13 24.43 -32.89
C ASN A 14 6.65 24.20 -32.83
N VAL A 15 7.29 24.11 -34.00
CA VAL A 15 8.76 23.92 -34.12
C VAL A 15 9.59 25.07 -33.53
N GLN A 16 9.00 26.25 -33.32
CA GLN A 16 9.64 27.39 -32.62
C GLN A 16 9.34 27.42 -31.12
N GLY A 17 8.69 26.40 -30.56
CA GLY A 17 8.36 26.28 -29.14
C GLY A 17 7.21 27.19 -28.67
N ARG A 18 6.36 27.68 -29.59
CA ARG A 18 5.14 28.43 -29.26
C ARG A 18 3.96 27.49 -29.07
N VAL A 19 3.18 27.72 -28.02
CA VAL A 19 1.97 26.92 -27.73
C VAL A 19 0.90 27.23 -28.77
N LEU A 20 0.50 26.24 -29.56
CA LEU A 20 -0.59 26.31 -30.53
C LEU A 20 -1.93 25.92 -29.91
N MET A 21 -1.91 24.94 -29.00
CA MET A 21 -3.10 24.43 -28.35
C MET A 21 -2.79 23.98 -26.93
N SER A 22 -3.76 24.15 -26.05
CA SER A 22 -3.83 23.56 -24.73
C SER A 22 -5.30 23.25 -24.46
N ASN A 23 -5.60 22.17 -23.72
CA ASN A 23 -6.95 21.87 -23.27
C ASN A 23 -7.17 22.33 -21.80
N PRO A 24 -8.42 22.36 -21.30
CA PRO A 24 -8.70 22.81 -19.94
C PRO A 24 -8.00 21.99 -18.84
N ALA A 25 -7.72 20.70 -19.07
CA ALA A 25 -7.01 19.85 -18.12
C ALA A 25 -5.57 20.33 -17.85
N VAL A 26 -4.92 21.05 -18.78
CA VAL A 26 -3.62 21.69 -18.52
C VAL A 26 -3.73 22.75 -17.42
N ARG A 27 -4.85 23.48 -17.35
CA ARG A 27 -5.09 24.47 -16.29
C ARG A 27 -5.23 23.81 -14.93
N GLU A 28 -5.95 22.70 -14.85
CA GLU A 28 -6.13 21.94 -13.61
C GLU A 28 -4.84 21.26 -13.14
N MET A 29 -4.04 20.75 -14.09
CA MET A 29 -2.81 20.02 -13.78
C MET A 29 -1.63 20.95 -13.49
N PHE A 30 -1.45 22.01 -14.27
CA PHE A 30 -0.28 22.90 -14.15
C PHE A 30 -0.60 24.28 -13.57
N GLY A 31 -1.88 24.62 -13.36
CA GLY A 31 -2.30 25.92 -12.86
C GLY A 31 -2.23 27.03 -13.91
N ILE A 32 -2.16 26.69 -15.21
CA ILE A 32 -1.86 27.63 -16.29
C ILE A 32 -3.07 27.82 -17.20
N SER A 33 -3.54 29.06 -17.39
CA SER A 33 -4.74 29.32 -18.19
C SER A 33 -4.43 29.31 -19.70
N GLU A 34 -5.31 28.74 -20.52
CA GLU A 34 -5.17 28.73 -22.00
C GLU A 34 -4.90 30.12 -22.58
N THR A 35 -5.60 31.15 -22.08
CA THR A 35 -5.46 32.55 -22.52
C THR A 35 -4.09 33.15 -22.20
N GLU A 36 -3.35 32.57 -21.25
CA GLU A 36 -2.03 33.05 -20.82
C GLU A 36 -0.90 32.42 -21.63
N ILE A 37 -1.11 31.23 -22.21
CA ILE A 37 -0.08 30.46 -22.92
C ILE A 37 -0.20 30.43 -24.43
N ILE A 38 -1.41 30.47 -24.99
CA ILE A 38 -1.57 30.32 -26.44
C ILE A 38 -0.83 31.44 -27.19
N GLY A 39 -0.04 31.06 -28.19
CA GLY A 39 0.78 31.96 -29.00
C GLY A 39 2.10 32.42 -28.36
N ARG A 40 2.34 32.09 -27.08
CA ARG A 40 3.59 32.43 -26.36
C ARG A 40 4.58 31.26 -26.38
N THR A 41 5.85 31.57 -26.15
CA THR A 41 6.90 30.56 -26.04
C THR A 41 6.80 29.86 -24.69
N LEU A 42 6.85 28.53 -24.70
CA LEU A 42 6.71 27.70 -23.49
C LEU A 42 7.71 28.08 -22.38
N GLN A 43 8.97 28.36 -22.75
CA GLN A 43 10.06 28.76 -21.85
C GLN A 43 9.76 30.02 -21.02
N ASN A 44 8.95 30.93 -21.57
CA ASN A 44 8.63 32.20 -20.92
C ASN A 44 7.32 32.14 -20.12
N THR A 45 6.58 31.05 -20.23
CA THR A 45 5.20 30.97 -19.71
C THR A 45 5.02 29.85 -18.69
N VAL A 46 5.92 28.86 -18.65
CA VAL A 46 5.87 27.77 -17.68
C VAL A 46 7.16 27.74 -16.86
N ALA A 47 7.05 27.72 -15.54
CA ALA A 47 8.21 27.65 -14.64
C ALA A 47 8.77 26.22 -14.48
N ASN A 48 8.00 25.19 -14.86
CA ASN A 48 8.39 23.80 -14.71
C ASN A 48 9.53 23.44 -15.68
N ARG A 49 10.73 23.19 -15.14
CA ARG A 49 11.94 22.91 -15.92
C ARG A 49 11.86 21.59 -16.69
N ASP A 50 11.19 20.58 -16.13
CA ASP A 50 11.07 19.27 -16.77
C ASP A 50 10.14 19.35 -17.98
N LEU A 51 9.08 20.15 -17.90
CA LEU A 51 8.21 20.45 -19.04
C LEU A 51 8.98 21.19 -20.16
N ILE A 52 9.80 22.18 -19.81
CA ILE A 52 10.63 22.89 -20.79
C ILE A 52 11.61 21.93 -21.46
N ARG A 53 12.28 21.08 -20.67
CA ARG A 53 13.24 20.09 -21.17
C ARG A 53 12.58 19.06 -22.08
N LEU A 54 11.37 18.61 -21.75
CA LEU A 54 10.60 17.68 -22.56
C LEU A 54 10.39 18.21 -23.97
N PHE A 55 9.84 19.41 -24.11
CA PHE A 55 9.60 19.99 -25.44
C PHE A 55 10.89 20.43 -26.14
N ALA A 56 11.95 20.73 -25.38
CA ALA A 56 13.26 21.05 -25.94
C ALA A 56 14.04 19.83 -26.43
N SER A 57 13.72 18.61 -25.96
CA SER A 57 14.40 17.39 -26.44
C SER A 57 14.17 17.18 -27.92
N GLY A 58 12.99 17.53 -28.43
CA GLY A 58 12.63 17.34 -29.84
C GLY A 58 12.66 15.87 -30.26
N GLU A 59 12.50 14.95 -29.31
CA GLU A 59 12.46 13.50 -29.57
C GLU A 59 11.20 12.89 -28.97
N PRO A 60 10.46 12.04 -29.72
CA PRO A 60 9.31 11.36 -29.16
C PRO A 60 9.73 10.48 -27.98
N GLY A 61 8.95 10.51 -26.90
CA GLY A 61 9.32 9.77 -25.70
C GLY A 61 8.34 9.95 -24.55
N ILE A 62 8.51 9.10 -23.55
CA ILE A 62 7.73 9.14 -22.30
C ILE A 62 8.66 9.63 -21.20
N VAL A 63 8.26 10.69 -20.50
CA VAL A 63 9.04 11.29 -19.42
C VAL A 63 8.12 11.56 -18.23
N GLU A 64 8.63 11.35 -17.03
CA GLU A 64 7.95 11.74 -15.80
C GLU A 64 8.27 13.18 -15.45
N VAL A 65 7.24 13.96 -15.15
CA VAL A 65 7.34 15.36 -14.75
C VAL A 65 6.73 15.51 -13.37
N GLN A 66 7.49 16.12 -12.46
CA GLN A 66 6.98 16.45 -11.13
C GLN A 66 6.26 17.79 -11.17
N LEU A 67 5.06 17.84 -10.63
CA LEU A 67 4.26 19.05 -10.49
C LEU A 67 4.65 19.80 -9.21
N ALA A 68 4.34 21.10 -9.15
CA ALA A 68 4.68 21.94 -8.01
C ALA A 68 3.91 21.59 -6.72
N ASP A 69 2.77 20.90 -6.86
CA ASP A 69 1.92 20.44 -5.76
C ASP A 69 2.30 19.04 -5.24
N GLY A 70 3.38 18.44 -5.77
CA GLY A 70 3.88 17.12 -5.36
C GLY A 70 3.31 15.95 -6.16
N ARG A 71 2.35 16.18 -7.06
CA ARG A 71 1.83 15.15 -7.95
C ARG A 71 2.82 14.78 -9.05
N THR A 72 2.74 13.56 -9.55
CA THR A 72 3.57 13.05 -10.65
C THR A 72 2.72 12.86 -11.90
N THR A 73 3.13 13.48 -13.00
CA THR A 73 2.51 13.26 -14.32
C THR A 73 3.46 12.53 -15.25
N GLN A 74 2.92 11.58 -16.01
CA GLN A 74 3.59 11.01 -17.16
C GLN A 74 3.28 11.85 -18.38
N ALA A 75 4.31 12.30 -19.10
CA ALA A 75 4.18 13.07 -20.32
C ALA A 75 4.62 12.20 -21.51
N ASN A 76 3.73 12.01 -22.47
CA ASN A 76 4.03 11.32 -23.73
C ASN A 76 4.14 12.36 -24.85
N LEU A 77 5.36 12.58 -25.34
CA LEU A 77 5.67 13.52 -26.41
C LEU A 77 5.63 12.81 -27.75
N VAL A 78 4.84 13.34 -28.68
CA VAL A 78 4.70 12.84 -30.04
C VAL A 78 4.92 13.95 -31.05
N ARG A 79 5.55 13.60 -32.16
CA ARG A 79 5.70 14.51 -33.30
C ARG A 79 4.36 14.66 -34.01
N VAL A 80 4.00 15.89 -34.36
CA VAL A 80 2.79 16.20 -35.13
C VAL A 80 3.19 16.73 -36.49
N ASP A 81 2.75 16.04 -37.54
CA ASP A 81 3.00 16.38 -38.95
C ASP A 81 1.68 16.76 -39.65
N THR A 82 1.78 17.53 -40.72
CA THR A 82 0.66 17.81 -41.63
C THR A 82 0.35 16.59 -42.49
N SER A 83 -0.78 16.61 -43.19
CA SER A 83 -1.13 15.58 -44.19
C SER A 83 -0.11 15.45 -45.33
N PHE A 84 0.76 16.45 -45.51
CA PHE A 84 1.82 16.47 -46.52
C PHE A 84 3.20 16.08 -45.95
N GLY A 85 3.28 15.66 -44.68
CA GLY A 85 4.52 15.20 -44.04
C GLY A 85 5.41 16.33 -43.49
N GLU A 86 4.95 17.58 -43.52
CA GLU A 86 5.67 18.70 -42.92
C GLU A 86 5.44 18.76 -41.41
N GLN A 87 6.51 18.97 -40.64
CA GLN A 87 6.40 19.03 -39.18
C GLN A 87 5.67 20.29 -38.72
N VAL A 88 4.55 20.10 -38.03
CA VAL A 88 3.81 21.18 -37.35
C VAL A 88 4.48 21.49 -36.02
N GLY A 89 4.91 20.45 -35.30
CA GLY A 89 5.60 20.58 -34.02
C GLY A 89 5.47 19.32 -33.16
N TRP A 90 5.19 19.52 -31.87
CA TRP A 90 5.17 18.47 -30.85
C TRP A 90 3.92 18.56 -29.98
N ALA A 91 3.20 17.45 -29.84
CA ALA A 91 2.11 17.32 -28.88
C ALA A 91 2.59 16.51 -27.68
N ALA A 92 2.30 16.98 -26.47
CA ALA A 92 2.45 16.22 -25.25
C ALA A 92 1.08 15.90 -24.66
N VAL A 93 0.89 14.64 -24.28
CA VAL A 93 -0.24 14.18 -23.48
C VAL A 93 0.26 13.88 -22.07
N PHE A 94 -0.36 14.51 -21.07
CA PHE A 94 -0.01 14.41 -19.66
C PHE A 94 -1.09 13.63 -18.93
N ARG A 95 -0.67 12.58 -18.24
CA ARG A 95 -1.52 11.75 -17.40
C ARG A 95 -1.04 11.81 -15.97
N ASP A 96 -1.95 12.13 -15.05
CA ASP A 96 -1.69 12.01 -13.62
C ASP A 96 -1.48 10.54 -13.27
N ILE A 97 -0.27 10.19 -12.81
CA ILE A 97 0.11 8.85 -12.40
C ILE A 97 0.46 8.81 -10.91
N THR A 98 0.07 9.82 -10.14
CA THR A 98 0.41 9.96 -8.71
C THR A 98 -0.01 8.71 -7.93
N VAL A 99 -1.27 8.31 -8.05
CA VAL A 99 -1.80 7.11 -7.37
C VAL A 99 -1.06 5.84 -7.81
N LEU A 100 -0.72 5.72 -9.10
CA LEU A 100 0.04 4.57 -9.60
C LEU A 100 1.45 4.53 -9.00
N LYS A 101 2.11 5.69 -8.86
CA LYS A 101 3.43 5.81 -8.24
C LYS A 101 3.39 5.53 -6.75
N GLU A 102 2.38 6.01 -6.05
CA GLU A 102 2.17 5.69 -4.63
C GLU A 102 1.96 4.19 -4.43
N LEU A 103 1.17 3.54 -5.29
CA LEU A 103 1.01 2.08 -5.28
C LEU A 103 2.30 1.33 -5.60
N GLU A 104 3.06 1.79 -6.60
CA GLU A 104 4.36 1.20 -6.95
C GLU A 104 5.35 1.34 -5.79
N GLN A 105 5.38 2.51 -5.14
CA GLN A 105 6.22 2.79 -3.98
C GLN A 105 5.81 1.93 -2.79
N MET A 106 4.53 1.86 -2.44
CA MET A 106 4.02 0.98 -1.39
C MET A 106 4.37 -0.49 -1.64
N LYS A 107 4.25 -0.95 -2.89
CA LYS A 107 4.68 -2.31 -3.28
C LYS A 107 6.17 -2.51 -3.05
N ASN A 108 7.01 -1.55 -3.47
CA ASN A 108 8.46 -1.65 -3.31
C ASN A 108 8.86 -1.62 -1.83
N ASP A 109 8.26 -0.73 -1.05
CA ASP A 109 8.49 -0.63 0.39
C ASP A 109 8.06 -1.92 1.10
N PHE A 110 6.89 -2.47 0.74
CA PHE A 110 6.45 -3.77 1.23
C PHE A 110 7.48 -4.88 0.94
N VAL A 111 7.94 -5.01 -0.31
CA VAL A 111 8.95 -6.01 -0.69
C VAL A 111 10.25 -5.83 0.10
N ASN A 112 10.69 -4.58 0.30
CA ASN A 112 11.90 -4.28 1.05
C ASN A 112 11.76 -4.65 2.53
N THR A 113 10.66 -4.26 3.16
CA THR A 113 10.34 -4.59 4.56
C THR A 113 10.28 -6.10 4.76
N VAL A 114 9.54 -6.82 3.92
CA VAL A 114 9.44 -8.29 3.98
C VAL A 114 10.81 -8.95 3.83
N SER A 115 11.63 -8.48 2.89
CA SER A 115 12.98 -9.01 2.68
C SER A 115 13.85 -8.82 3.92
N HIS A 116 13.76 -7.67 4.56
CA HIS A 116 14.50 -7.37 5.79
C HIS A 116 14.03 -8.23 6.97
N ASP A 117 12.72 -8.35 7.15
CA ASP A 117 12.10 -9.09 8.26
C ASP A 117 12.28 -10.60 8.13
N LEU A 118 12.51 -11.12 6.91
CA LEU A 118 12.95 -12.49 6.69
C LEU A 118 14.46 -12.68 6.88
N LYS A 119 15.28 -11.73 6.44
CA LYS A 119 16.76 -11.85 6.50
C LYS A 119 17.28 -11.91 7.93
N ASN A 120 16.68 -11.14 8.84
CA ASN A 120 17.11 -11.06 10.24
C ASN A 120 16.97 -12.39 11.00
N PRO A 121 15.81 -13.05 11.04
CA PRO A 121 15.66 -14.34 11.71
C PRO A 121 16.50 -15.45 11.05
N ILE A 122 16.64 -15.47 9.73
CA ILE A 122 17.58 -16.39 9.05
C ILE A 122 19.01 -16.20 9.56
N SER A 123 19.45 -14.94 9.71
CA SER A 123 20.79 -14.64 10.23
C SER A 123 20.97 -15.14 11.66
N SER A 124 19.93 -15.02 12.49
CA SER A 124 19.91 -15.56 13.86
C SER A 124 20.02 -17.09 13.88
N ILE A 125 19.27 -17.80 13.03
CA ILE A 125 19.34 -19.26 12.88
C ILE A 125 20.74 -19.69 12.44
N LEU A 126 21.31 -19.03 11.43
CA LEU A 126 22.64 -19.35 10.92
C LEU A 126 23.73 -19.14 11.98
N LEU A 127 23.63 -18.08 12.78
CA LEU A 127 24.55 -17.83 13.89
C LEU A 127 24.44 -18.94 14.95
N ALA A 128 23.21 -19.26 15.38
CA ALA A 128 22.94 -20.29 16.37
C ALA A 128 23.45 -21.67 15.91
N ALA A 129 23.16 -22.05 14.66
CA ALA A 129 23.66 -23.29 14.06
C ALA A 129 25.19 -23.29 13.90
N GLY A 130 25.80 -22.15 13.58
CA GLY A 130 27.25 -22.00 13.50
C GLY A 130 27.95 -22.16 14.85
N LEU A 131 27.33 -21.66 15.92
CA LEU A 131 27.81 -21.85 17.29
C LEU A 131 27.68 -23.32 17.74
N LEU A 132 26.56 -23.99 17.43
CA LEU A 132 26.38 -25.42 17.68
C LEU A 132 27.49 -26.28 17.06
N LYS A 133 27.94 -25.94 15.84
CA LYS A 133 29.06 -26.65 15.18
C LYS A 133 30.41 -26.48 15.88
N ARG A 134 30.59 -25.43 16.69
CA ARG A 134 31.84 -25.08 17.37
C ARG A 134 31.87 -25.50 18.84
N LEU A 135 30.71 -25.70 19.45
CA LEU A 135 30.58 -26.15 20.83
C LEU A 135 31.01 -27.61 20.96
N GLY A 136 31.83 -27.90 21.97
CA GLY A 136 32.06 -29.27 22.46
C GLY A 136 30.82 -29.82 23.18
N PRO A 137 30.91 -31.01 23.82
CA PRO A 137 29.77 -31.64 24.48
C PRO A 137 29.39 -30.92 25.79
N LEU A 138 28.70 -29.79 25.67
CA LEU A 138 28.04 -29.07 26.76
C LEU A 138 26.54 -29.05 26.48
N ALA A 139 25.82 -30.05 27.03
CA ALA A 139 24.43 -30.33 26.69
C ALA A 139 23.49 -29.12 26.86
N ALA A 140 23.63 -28.34 27.94
CA ALA A 140 22.73 -27.23 28.26
C ALA A 140 22.86 -26.03 27.30
N GLU A 141 24.07 -25.73 26.81
CA GLU A 141 24.27 -24.63 25.86
C GLU A 141 23.83 -25.03 24.44
N GLN A 142 23.95 -26.33 24.12
CA GLN A 142 23.41 -26.89 22.89
C GLN A 142 21.88 -26.87 22.87
N GLU A 143 21.24 -27.26 23.96
CA GLU A 143 19.78 -27.28 24.11
C GLU A 143 19.18 -25.88 23.90
N ARG A 144 19.71 -24.86 24.60
CA ARG A 144 19.29 -23.45 24.41
C ARG A 144 19.43 -22.96 22.97
N MET A 145 20.51 -23.36 22.29
CA MET A 145 20.76 -22.96 20.91
C MET A 145 19.81 -23.67 19.93
N GLN A 146 19.45 -24.92 20.22
CA GLN A 146 18.44 -25.67 19.46
C GLN A 146 17.04 -25.08 19.66
N GLU A 147 16.64 -24.79 20.90
CA GLU A 147 15.39 -24.10 21.22
C GLU A 147 15.30 -22.78 20.45
N ARG A 148 16.35 -21.94 20.51
CA ARG A 148 16.39 -20.68 19.78
C ARG A 148 16.20 -20.85 18.26
N ILE A 149 16.77 -21.91 17.67
CA ILE A 149 16.58 -22.20 16.24
C ILE A 149 15.11 -22.56 15.96
N VAL A 150 14.51 -23.43 16.79
CA VAL A 150 13.11 -23.85 16.66
C VAL A 150 12.17 -22.65 16.80
N ASP A 151 12.36 -21.83 17.82
CA ASP A 151 11.54 -20.63 18.05
C ASP A 151 11.63 -19.65 16.89
N THR A 152 12.86 -19.40 16.40
CA THR A 152 13.07 -18.50 15.27
C THR A 152 12.46 -19.06 13.97
N ALA A 153 12.49 -20.38 13.78
CA ALA A 153 11.87 -21.04 12.62
C ALA A 153 10.33 -20.99 12.68
N ASN A 154 9.74 -21.21 13.86
CA ASN A 154 8.31 -21.06 14.08
C ASN A 154 7.84 -19.63 13.79
N TYR A 155 8.56 -18.63 14.31
CA TYR A 155 8.31 -17.22 14.02
C TYR A 155 8.36 -16.91 12.51
N MET A 156 9.35 -17.44 11.80
CA MET A 156 9.43 -17.29 10.34
C MET A 156 8.25 -17.94 9.62
N ASN A 157 7.77 -19.08 10.11
CA ASN A 157 6.63 -19.78 9.51
C ASN A 157 5.34 -18.97 9.68
N GLU A 158 5.12 -18.37 10.85
CA GLU A 158 4.03 -17.43 11.09
C GLU A 158 4.11 -16.23 10.14
N LEU A 159 5.29 -15.60 10.04
CA LEU A 159 5.51 -14.46 9.14
C LEU A 159 5.21 -14.80 7.67
N VAL A 160 5.65 -15.98 7.20
CA VAL A 160 5.34 -16.42 5.83
C VAL A 160 3.85 -16.68 5.64
N SER A 161 3.18 -17.28 6.64
CA SER A 161 1.72 -17.48 6.60
C SER A 161 0.98 -16.15 6.49
N ASP A 162 1.35 -15.17 7.32
CA ASP A 162 0.76 -13.84 7.31
C ASP A 162 0.92 -13.14 5.94
N LEU A 163 2.08 -13.30 5.31
CA LEU A 163 2.35 -12.75 3.97
C LEU A 163 1.52 -13.42 2.88
N LEU A 164 1.34 -14.74 2.95
CA LEU A 164 0.48 -15.48 2.02
C LEU A 164 -0.99 -15.07 2.18
N ASP A 165 -1.44 -14.86 3.41
CA ASP A 165 -2.80 -14.40 3.70
C ASP A 165 -3.04 -12.98 3.18
N LEU A 166 -2.08 -12.06 3.32
CA LEU A 166 -2.13 -10.74 2.68
C LEU A 166 -2.27 -10.84 1.14
N GLY A 167 -1.51 -11.74 0.50
CA GLY A 167 -1.62 -12.00 -0.94
C GLY A 167 -3.01 -12.53 -1.35
N ARG A 168 -3.63 -13.37 -0.53
CA ARG A 168 -4.99 -13.88 -0.75
C ARG A 168 -6.07 -12.81 -0.55
N ILE A 169 -5.85 -11.89 0.39
CA ILE A 169 -6.80 -10.78 0.63
C ILE A 169 -6.81 -9.81 -0.55
N THR A 170 -5.64 -9.47 -1.10
CA THR A 170 -5.49 -8.48 -2.19
C THR A 170 -6.03 -8.94 -3.54
N THR A 171 -6.14 -10.25 -3.77
CA THR A 171 -6.68 -10.81 -5.01
C THR A 171 -8.21 -10.88 -5.04
N GLY A 172 -8.89 -10.59 -3.93
CA GLY A 172 -10.37 -10.51 -3.87
C GLY A 172 -11.10 -11.82 -4.13
N LEU A 173 -10.39 -12.96 -4.16
CA LEU A 173 -10.96 -14.25 -4.50
C LEU A 173 -11.75 -14.80 -3.29
N ASP A 174 -13.06 -14.89 -3.51
CA ASP A 174 -14.09 -15.60 -2.75
C ASP A 174 -14.20 -15.24 -1.25
N MET A 175 -14.96 -14.18 -0.95
CA MET A 175 -15.58 -14.03 0.37
C MET A 175 -16.80 -14.94 0.45
N ALA A 176 -16.73 -15.99 1.27
CA ALA A 176 -17.88 -16.84 1.55
C ALA A 176 -18.82 -16.13 2.52
N ARG A 177 -19.64 -15.20 2.01
CA ARG A 177 -20.55 -14.41 2.83
C ARG A 177 -21.74 -15.24 3.30
N ALA A 178 -21.84 -15.45 4.60
CA ALA A 178 -22.94 -16.08 5.28
C ALA A 178 -23.36 -15.27 6.49
N GLU A 179 -24.51 -15.60 7.09
CA GLU A 179 -24.88 -15.06 8.40
C GLU A 179 -23.89 -15.56 9.46
N VAL A 180 -23.30 -14.63 10.20
CA VAL A 180 -22.32 -14.87 11.24
C VAL A 180 -22.84 -14.29 12.56
N ASN A 181 -22.89 -15.14 13.59
CA ASN A 181 -23.15 -14.71 14.96
C ASN A 181 -21.83 -14.27 15.61
N MET A 182 -21.67 -12.95 15.74
CA MET A 182 -20.44 -12.35 16.25
C MET A 182 -20.18 -12.66 17.72
N ILE A 183 -21.23 -12.91 18.52
CA ILE A 183 -21.09 -13.28 19.93
C ILE A 183 -20.42 -14.64 20.04
N LYS A 184 -20.97 -15.65 19.35
CA LYS A 184 -20.39 -17.00 19.30
C LYS A 184 -18.96 -17.00 18.76
N LEU A 185 -18.73 -16.19 17.73
CA LEU A 185 -17.40 -16.09 17.15
C LEU A 185 -16.39 -15.48 18.14
N VAL A 186 -16.75 -14.44 18.90
CA VAL A 186 -15.89 -13.87 19.94
C VAL A 186 -15.64 -14.88 21.05
N GLU A 187 -16.67 -15.62 21.50
CA GLU A 187 -16.52 -16.67 22.50
C GLU A 187 -15.53 -17.76 22.05
N GLU A 188 -15.64 -18.26 20.81
CA GLU A 188 -14.70 -19.25 20.26
C GLU A 188 -13.26 -18.74 20.22
N VAL A 189 -13.06 -17.46 19.89
CA VAL A 189 -11.72 -16.85 19.81
C VAL A 189 -11.12 -16.68 21.19
N VAL A 190 -11.93 -16.26 22.17
CA VAL A 190 -11.51 -16.12 23.56
C VAL A 190 -11.15 -17.47 24.16
N GLU A 191 -11.98 -18.49 23.93
CA GLU A 191 -11.71 -19.85 24.39
C GLU A 191 -10.39 -20.39 23.82
N ALA A 192 -10.10 -20.12 22.55
CA ALA A 192 -8.84 -20.52 21.92
C ALA A 192 -7.59 -19.81 22.50
N LEU A 193 -7.76 -18.68 23.20
CA LEU A 193 -6.67 -17.87 23.74
C LEU A 193 -6.66 -17.81 25.28
N ILE A 194 -7.54 -18.58 25.94
CA ILE A 194 -7.76 -18.47 27.39
C ILE A 194 -6.50 -18.80 28.17
N ASP A 195 -5.80 -19.88 27.81
CA ASP A 195 -4.58 -20.32 28.48
C ASP A 195 -3.49 -19.23 28.43
N GLN A 196 -3.33 -18.57 27.28
CA GLN A 196 -2.34 -17.49 27.10
C GLN A 196 -2.66 -16.25 27.95
N ILE A 197 -3.95 -15.94 28.12
CA ILE A 197 -4.43 -14.81 28.93
C ILE A 197 -4.26 -15.13 30.42
N GLU A 198 -4.61 -16.35 30.84
CA GLU A 198 -4.49 -16.84 32.21
C GLU A 198 -3.03 -16.98 32.66
N ASP A 199 -2.13 -17.45 31.79
CA ASP A 199 -0.68 -17.57 32.07
C ASP A 199 -0.06 -16.23 32.48
N LYS A 200 -0.60 -15.11 31.97
CA LYS A 200 -0.17 -13.74 32.31
C LYS A 200 -0.99 -13.09 33.43
N ASN A 201 -1.92 -13.83 34.04
CA ASN A 201 -2.89 -13.33 35.02
C ASN A 201 -3.67 -12.10 34.51
N GLN A 202 -3.94 -12.02 33.21
CA GLN A 202 -4.66 -10.89 32.62
C GLN A 202 -6.16 -11.00 32.90
N GLN A 203 -6.82 -9.88 33.20
CA GLN A 203 -8.27 -9.85 33.34
C GLN A 203 -8.93 -9.62 31.99
N LEU A 204 -9.77 -10.57 31.56
CA LEU A 204 -10.58 -10.45 30.35
C LEU A 204 -12.01 -10.01 30.69
N VAL A 205 -12.50 -8.97 30.04
CA VAL A 205 -13.87 -8.46 30.16
C VAL A 205 -14.56 -8.51 28.80
N LEU A 206 -15.73 -9.16 28.74
CA LEU A 206 -16.57 -9.25 27.54
C LEU A 206 -17.80 -8.36 27.69
N ASN A 207 -17.91 -7.32 26.87
CA ASN A 207 -19.05 -6.41 26.80
C ASN A 207 -19.81 -6.68 25.50
N LEU A 208 -20.65 -7.71 25.50
CA LEU A 208 -21.37 -8.19 24.31
C LEU A 208 -22.87 -7.83 24.41
N PRO A 209 -23.52 -7.44 23.30
CA PRO A 209 -24.97 -7.25 23.25
C PRO A 209 -25.69 -8.60 23.25
N ASP A 210 -27.02 -8.59 23.39
CA ASP A 210 -27.84 -9.83 23.37
C ASP A 210 -27.82 -10.54 22.01
N SER A 211 -27.63 -9.79 20.91
CA SER A 211 -27.57 -10.34 19.56
C SER A 211 -26.70 -9.47 18.66
N ALA A 212 -25.85 -10.10 17.86
CA ALA A 212 -25.05 -9.45 16.82
C ALA A 212 -24.89 -10.40 15.63
N LEU A 213 -25.78 -10.26 14.64
CA LEU A 213 -25.74 -11.02 13.39
C LEU A 213 -25.28 -10.11 12.25
N ILE A 214 -24.28 -10.55 11.49
CA ILE A 214 -23.80 -9.84 10.31
C ILE A 214 -23.69 -10.80 9.12
N ILE A 215 -23.73 -10.25 7.90
CA ILE A 215 -23.36 -11.01 6.71
C ILE A 215 -21.87 -10.83 6.46
N GLY A 216 -21.09 -11.89 6.58
CA GLY A 216 -19.63 -11.85 6.48
C GLY A 216 -18.99 -13.20 6.21
N ASP A 217 -17.69 -13.19 6.01
CA ASP A 217 -16.88 -14.40 5.88
C ASP A 217 -16.41 -14.85 7.27
N TYR A 218 -16.96 -15.96 7.74
CA TYR A 218 -16.69 -16.49 9.07
C TYR A 218 -15.19 -16.69 9.34
N ALA A 219 -14.47 -17.31 8.40
CA ALA A 219 -13.07 -17.65 8.59
C ALA A 219 -12.21 -16.39 8.68
N ARG A 220 -12.48 -15.39 7.84
CA ARG A 220 -11.76 -14.11 7.85
C ARG A 220 -12.06 -13.31 9.11
N LEU A 221 -13.31 -13.24 9.55
CA LEU A 221 -13.68 -12.57 10.80
C LEU A 221 -13.02 -13.24 12.01
N LYS A 222 -12.98 -14.58 12.03
CA LYS A 222 -12.28 -15.34 13.06
C LYS A 222 -10.80 -15.01 13.09
N GLN A 223 -10.16 -14.96 11.92
CA GLN A 223 -8.74 -14.60 11.80
C GLN A 223 -8.45 -13.18 12.31
N VAL A 224 -9.29 -12.20 11.95
CA VAL A 224 -9.17 -10.82 12.45
C VAL A 224 -9.26 -10.79 13.97
N LEU A 225 -10.24 -11.47 14.55
CA LEU A 225 -10.42 -11.51 16.00
C LEU A 225 -9.27 -12.24 16.71
N LEU A 226 -8.78 -13.36 16.19
CA LEU A 226 -7.58 -14.04 16.72
C LEU A 226 -6.38 -13.11 16.74
N ASN A 227 -6.16 -12.36 15.66
CA ASN A 227 -5.05 -11.39 15.59
C ASN A 227 -5.21 -10.24 16.59
N LEU A 228 -6.41 -9.69 16.73
CA LEU A 228 -6.67 -8.57 17.64
C LEU A 228 -6.57 -8.99 19.11
N VAL A 229 -7.23 -10.08 19.49
CA VAL A 229 -7.23 -10.60 20.88
C VAL A 229 -5.86 -11.17 21.23
N GLY A 230 -5.21 -11.88 20.30
CA GLY A 230 -3.84 -12.36 20.44
C GLY A 230 -2.85 -11.21 20.68
N ASN A 231 -2.95 -10.13 19.90
CA ASN A 231 -2.16 -8.92 20.12
C ASN A 231 -2.47 -8.27 21.46
N ALA A 232 -3.74 -8.21 21.88
CA ALA A 232 -4.10 -7.66 23.17
C ALA A 232 -3.43 -8.45 24.32
N SER A 233 -3.45 -9.78 24.29
CA SER A 233 -2.74 -10.61 25.28
C SER A 233 -1.22 -10.47 25.19
N LYS A 234 -0.66 -10.38 23.98
CA LYS A 234 0.78 -10.23 23.75
C LYS A 234 1.33 -8.94 24.36
N TYR A 235 0.67 -7.81 24.12
CA TYR A 235 1.16 -6.47 24.47
C TYR A 235 0.63 -5.92 25.79
N THR A 236 -0.43 -6.51 26.36
CA THR A 236 -0.87 -6.18 27.72
C THR A 236 0.14 -6.78 28.72
N PRO A 237 0.61 -6.01 29.72
CA PRO A 237 1.50 -6.55 30.76
C PRO A 237 0.78 -7.60 31.62
N GLU A 238 1.54 -8.32 32.44
CA GLU A 238 0.99 -9.21 33.45
C GLU A 238 0.06 -8.46 34.41
N ASN A 239 -1.03 -9.10 34.83
CA ASN A 239 -2.08 -8.49 35.65
C ASN A 239 -2.80 -7.29 35.00
N GLY A 240 -2.63 -7.07 33.70
CA GLY A 240 -3.34 -6.05 32.94
C GLY A 240 -4.75 -6.46 32.54
N ASN A 241 -5.49 -5.54 31.92
CA ASN A 241 -6.89 -5.73 31.54
C ASN A 241 -7.06 -5.73 30.03
N ILE A 242 -7.84 -6.67 29.52
CA ILE A 242 -8.26 -6.79 28.12
C ILE A 242 -9.78 -6.69 28.07
N THR A 243 -10.31 -5.83 27.22
CA THR A 243 -11.76 -5.69 27.04
C THR A 243 -12.14 -5.91 25.58
N VAL A 244 -13.04 -6.85 25.33
CA VAL A 244 -13.66 -7.05 24.00
C VAL A 244 -15.09 -6.55 24.07
N SER A 245 -15.45 -5.64 23.17
CA SER A 245 -16.79 -5.06 23.14
C SER A 245 -17.38 -5.09 21.73
N ILE A 246 -18.67 -5.37 21.63
CA ILE A 246 -19.43 -5.26 20.39
C ILE A 246 -20.49 -4.17 20.61
N THR A 247 -20.48 -3.16 19.74
CA THR A 247 -21.49 -2.08 19.74
C THR A 247 -22.20 -2.08 18.39
N ILE A 248 -23.53 -2.07 18.43
CA ILE A 248 -24.36 -1.93 17.23
C ILE A 248 -24.47 -0.43 16.94
N VAL A 249 -23.98 0.00 15.78
CA VAL A 249 -24.03 1.39 15.34
C VAL A 249 -25.08 1.50 14.25
N GLU A 250 -26.05 2.40 14.41
CA GLU A 250 -26.99 2.70 13.33
C GLU A 250 -26.26 3.38 12.16
N PRO A 251 -26.68 3.18 10.90
CA PRO A 251 -25.96 3.64 9.71
C PRO A 251 -25.73 5.16 9.58
N HIS A 252 -26.17 5.99 10.55
CA HIS A 252 -26.07 7.45 10.51
C HIS A 252 -25.19 8.05 11.63
N ALA A 253 -24.45 7.21 12.36
CA ALA A 253 -23.57 7.65 13.44
C ALA A 253 -22.15 7.12 13.28
N LEU A 254 -21.49 7.44 12.16
CA LEU A 254 -20.02 7.48 12.14
C LEU A 254 -19.60 8.93 12.43
N PRO A 255 -18.91 9.22 13.54
CA PRO A 255 -18.29 10.52 13.72
C PRO A 255 -17.19 10.70 12.67
N GLU A 256 -17.13 11.89 12.07
CA GLU A 256 -16.03 12.35 11.21
C GLU A 256 -14.67 12.24 11.87
#